data_AF-A0A8S1KUX1-F1
#
_entry.id   AF-A0A8S1KUX1-F1
#
_cell.length_a   1.000
_cell.length_b   1.000
_cell.length_c   1.000
_cell.angle_alpha   90.00
_cell.angle_beta   90.00
_cell.angle_gamma   90.00
#
_symmetry.space_group_name_H-M   'P 1'
#
loop_
_entity.id
_entity.type
_entity.pdbx_description
1 polymer ?
#
loop_
_entity_poly.entity_id
_entity_poly.type
_entity_poly.pdbx_seq_one_letter_code
_entity_poly.pdbx_strand_id
1 'polypeptide(L)'
;MDSMDFKFQHKFQQLLQLKEIYSTRQVLPERLQRLKLVDINFQIKYIKQKQQNRLNQIINSSIVSQNNPQKQTTTQRSFSNQFSHLNITDQQNICLSCEKYIFEKKVTLFCHNKFHHNYHSNCLATLMKQQLANQCNIFECLCKSQISNGQISRQKIIELDVYINRLMLNQLYYLKSRYENIKQCANKDCEFFWINKKPQRQVKSRSNSPVKTYKITYTNYCPDCRFL
;
A
#
# COMPACT_ATOMS: atom_id res chain seq x y z
N MET A 1 32.20 -23.98 10.04
CA MET A 1 31.33 -22.85 9.63
C MET A 1 30.55 -23.27 8.39
N ASP A 2 29.90 -24.46 8.40
CA ASP A 2 29.60 -25.20 7.14
C ASP A 2 28.20 -25.83 7.08
N SER A 3 27.38 -25.67 8.12
CA SER A 3 26.02 -26.26 8.18
C SER A 3 25.01 -25.57 7.25
N MET A 4 25.22 -24.27 6.94
CA MET A 4 24.31 -23.46 6.14
C MET A 4 24.43 -23.72 4.62
N ASP A 5 25.61 -24.10 4.12
CA ASP A 5 25.79 -24.41 2.70
C ASP A 5 25.28 -25.80 2.32
N PHE A 6 25.35 -26.79 3.24
CA PHE A 6 24.83 -28.14 3.02
C PHE A 6 23.30 -28.17 2.81
N LYS A 7 22.53 -27.45 3.65
CA LYS A 7 21.07 -27.34 3.50
C LYS A 7 20.67 -26.65 2.19
N PHE A 8 21.49 -25.69 1.74
CA PHE A 8 21.24 -24.94 0.53
C PHE A 8 21.52 -25.77 -0.74
N GLN A 9 22.62 -26.52 -0.74
CA GLN A 9 23.00 -27.44 -1.82
C GLN A 9 21.98 -28.58 -1.96
N HIS A 10 21.52 -29.14 -0.83
CA HIS A 10 20.46 -30.15 -0.81
C HIS A 10 19.15 -29.64 -1.43
N LYS A 11 18.73 -28.42 -1.07
CA LYS A 11 17.52 -27.79 -1.66
C LYS A 11 17.65 -27.55 -3.16
N PHE A 12 18.83 -27.16 -3.64
CA PHE A 12 19.07 -26.98 -5.07
C PHE A 12 18.97 -28.31 -5.84
N GLN A 13 19.54 -29.38 -5.28
CA GLN A 13 19.49 -30.71 -5.88
C GLN A 13 18.06 -31.27 -5.92
N GLN A 14 17.26 -31.04 -4.86
CA GLN A 14 15.84 -31.36 -4.84
C GLN A 14 15.05 -30.62 -5.95
N LEU A 15 15.36 -29.34 -6.18
CA LEU A 15 14.69 -28.56 -7.23
C LEU A 15 15.04 -29.06 -8.64
N LEU A 16 16.28 -29.51 -8.86
CA LEU A 16 16.68 -30.11 -10.14
C LEU A 16 15.93 -31.44 -10.39
N GLN A 17 15.82 -32.29 -9.38
CA GLN A 17 15.06 -33.54 -9.46
C GLN A 17 13.57 -33.27 -9.73
N LEU A 18 12.97 -32.30 -9.03
CA LEU A 18 11.58 -31.91 -9.27
C LEU A 18 11.38 -31.36 -10.69
N LYS A 19 12.32 -30.54 -11.20
CA LYS A 19 12.27 -30.05 -12.59
C LYS A 19 12.25 -31.21 -13.57
N GLU A 20 13.11 -32.20 -13.38
CA GLU A 20 13.18 -33.38 -14.25
C GLU A 20 11.85 -34.14 -14.24
N ILE A 21 11.30 -34.42 -13.06
CA ILE A 21 10.01 -35.11 -12.88
C ILE A 21 8.88 -34.36 -13.59
N TYR A 22 8.73 -33.06 -13.35
CA TYR A 22 7.66 -32.28 -13.99
C TYR A 22 7.90 -31.99 -15.47
N SER A 23 9.11 -32.19 -16.00
CA SER A 23 9.38 -32.05 -17.43
C SER A 23 9.17 -33.34 -18.22
N THR A 24 9.34 -34.49 -17.58
CA THR A 24 9.32 -35.81 -18.24
C THR A 24 8.07 -36.63 -17.98
N ARG A 25 7.37 -36.39 -16.86
CA ARG A 25 6.20 -37.18 -16.45
C ARG A 25 4.99 -36.25 -16.30
N GLN A 26 3.81 -36.66 -16.77
CA GLN A 26 2.56 -35.94 -16.50
C GLN A 26 2.03 -36.30 -15.11
N VAL A 27 2.56 -35.62 -14.08
CA VAL A 27 2.24 -35.88 -12.67
C VAL A 27 1.09 -34.99 -12.18
N LEU A 28 0.75 -33.93 -12.92
CA LEU A 28 -0.31 -32.98 -12.60
C LEU A 28 -1.08 -32.57 -13.87
N PRO A 29 -2.28 -31.98 -13.73
CA PRO A 29 -2.96 -31.34 -14.84
C PRO A 29 -2.05 -30.32 -15.54
N GLU A 30 -2.03 -30.33 -16.87
CA GLU A 30 -1.03 -29.64 -17.70
C GLU A 30 -0.84 -28.15 -17.34
N ARG A 31 -1.94 -27.45 -17.05
CA ARG A 31 -1.90 -26.04 -16.63
C ARG A 31 -1.14 -25.85 -15.31
N LEU A 32 -1.40 -26.70 -14.32
CA LEU A 32 -0.74 -26.65 -13.01
C LEU A 32 0.72 -27.10 -13.11
N GLN A 33 0.99 -28.08 -13.97
CA GLN A 33 2.34 -28.57 -14.23
C GLN A 33 3.22 -27.50 -14.88
N ARG A 34 2.70 -26.76 -15.87
CA ARG A 34 3.38 -25.61 -16.47
C ARG A 34 3.70 -24.52 -15.44
N LEU A 35 2.74 -24.20 -14.56
CA LEU A 35 2.97 -23.23 -13.48
C LEU A 35 4.05 -23.70 -12.50
N LYS A 36 4.03 -24.97 -12.09
CA LYS A 36 5.07 -25.54 -11.22
C LYS A 36 6.45 -25.56 -11.86
N LEU A 37 6.55 -25.84 -13.16
CA LEU A 37 7.81 -25.76 -13.89
C LEU A 37 8.36 -24.33 -13.97
N VAL A 38 7.49 -23.33 -14.14
CA VAL A 38 7.89 -21.91 -14.11
C VAL A 38 8.48 -21.56 -12.74
N ASP A 39 7.80 -21.94 -11.66
CA ASP A 39 8.26 -21.71 -10.28
C ASP A 39 9.61 -22.39 -9.99
N ILE A 40 9.76 -23.66 -10.39
CA ILE A 40 11.00 -24.42 -10.17
C ILE A 40 12.16 -23.80 -10.97
N ASN A 41 11.94 -23.45 -12.24
CA ASN A 41 12.95 -22.79 -13.07
C ASN A 41 13.36 -21.43 -12.51
N PHE A 42 12.41 -20.67 -11.98
CA PHE A 42 12.67 -19.40 -11.31
C PHE A 42 13.56 -19.59 -10.07
N GLN A 43 13.25 -20.57 -9.21
CA GLN A 43 14.05 -20.86 -8.01
C GLN A 43 15.47 -21.33 -8.36
N ILE A 44 15.64 -22.17 -9.39
CA ILE A 44 16.95 -22.59 -9.89
C ILE A 44 17.75 -21.38 -10.40
N LYS A 45 17.12 -20.48 -11.17
CA LYS A 45 17.78 -19.27 -11.70
C LYS A 45 18.22 -18.34 -10.57
N TYR A 46 17.37 -18.12 -9.58
CA TYR A 46 17.68 -17.32 -8.39
C TYR A 46 18.87 -17.90 -7.61
N ILE A 47 18.90 -19.22 -7.40
CA ILE A 47 20.01 -19.88 -6.70
C ILE A 47 21.33 -19.73 -7.47
N LYS A 48 21.32 -19.94 -8.80
CA LYS A 48 22.50 -19.73 -9.65
C LYS A 48 22.99 -18.29 -9.62
N GLN A 49 22.09 -17.32 -9.68
CA GLN A 49 22.44 -15.90 -9.60
C GLN A 49 23.02 -15.51 -8.23
N LYS A 50 22.49 -16.09 -7.14
CA LYS A 50 23.04 -15.88 -5.80
C LYS A 50 24.45 -16.47 -5.65
N GLN A 51 24.70 -17.64 -6.23
CA GLN A 51 26.05 -18.23 -6.29
C GLN A 51 27.01 -17.37 -7.10
N GLN A 52 26.56 -16.87 -8.27
CA GLN A 52 27.36 -15.97 -9.10
C GLN A 52 27.67 -14.64 -8.40
N ASN A 53 26.70 -14.07 -7.68
CA ASN A 53 26.92 -12.86 -6.90
C ASN A 53 27.87 -13.08 -5.72
N ARG A 54 27.82 -14.23 -5.05
CA ARG A 54 28.81 -14.61 -4.02
C ARG A 54 30.20 -14.77 -4.63
N LEU A 55 30.34 -15.43 -5.78
CA LEU A 55 31.60 -15.53 -6.51
C LEU A 55 32.14 -14.14 -6.87
N ASN A 56 31.30 -13.26 -7.41
CA ASN A 56 31.70 -11.89 -7.74
C ASN A 56 32.08 -11.07 -6.50
N GLN A 57 31.41 -11.28 -5.36
CA GLN A 57 31.79 -10.64 -4.09
C GLN A 57 33.14 -11.13 -3.58
N ILE A 58 33.43 -12.44 -3.68
CA ILE A 58 34.74 -13.02 -3.31
C ILE A 58 35.83 -12.50 -4.25
N ILE A 59 35.59 -12.45 -5.56
CA ILE A 59 36.53 -11.92 -6.54
C ILE A 59 36.81 -10.44 -6.27
N ASN A 60 35.76 -9.63 -6.03
CA ASN A 60 35.90 -8.21 -5.75
C ASN A 60 36.55 -7.92 -4.38
N SER A 61 36.28 -8.74 -3.35
CA SER A 61 36.97 -8.60 -2.06
C SER A 61 38.45 -9.00 -2.13
N SER A 62 38.81 -9.87 -3.07
CA SER A 62 40.22 -10.25 -3.33
C SER A 62 40.99 -9.16 -4.08
N ILE A 63 40.27 -8.30 -4.83
CA ILE A 63 40.86 -7.22 -5.64
C ILE A 63 41.08 -5.93 -4.82
N VAL A 64 40.30 -5.71 -3.75
CA VAL A 64 40.39 -4.49 -2.92
C VAL A 64 41.60 -4.46 -1.97
N SER A 65 42.34 -5.57 -1.83
CA SER A 65 43.55 -5.65 -1.00
C SER A 65 44.87 -5.29 -1.72
N GLN A 66 44.84 -4.74 -2.94
CA GLN A 66 46.06 -4.24 -3.60
C GLN A 66 45.92 -2.77 -4.03
N ASN A 67 46.50 -1.88 -3.20
CA ASN A 67 46.76 -0.48 -3.52
C ASN A 67 47.75 -0.37 -4.70
N ASN A 68 47.44 0.42 -5.74
CA ASN A 68 48.13 1.68 -6.08
C ASN A 68 47.67 2.32 -7.41
N PRO A 69 47.98 3.62 -7.65
CA PRO A 69 47.26 4.51 -8.59
C PRO A 69 47.97 4.72 -9.94
N GLN A 70 47.21 4.97 -11.01
CA GLN A 70 47.43 6.01 -12.04
C GLN A 70 46.68 5.68 -13.35
N LYS A 71 46.01 6.72 -13.87
CA LYS A 71 45.86 7.13 -15.28
C LYS A 71 45.17 6.21 -16.31
N GLN A 72 44.46 6.92 -17.19
CA GLN A 72 44.21 6.66 -18.61
C GLN A 72 42.93 5.92 -19.05
N THR A 73 41.99 6.76 -19.50
CA THR A 73 41.38 6.78 -20.84
C THR A 73 40.65 5.55 -21.42
N THR A 74 39.42 5.87 -21.82
CA THR A 74 38.67 5.44 -23.01
C THR A 74 37.86 4.15 -23.02
N THR A 75 36.65 4.35 -23.54
CA THR A 75 35.78 3.40 -24.26
C THR A 75 35.19 2.24 -23.47
N GLN A 76 33.95 2.46 -23.01
CA GLN A 76 32.79 1.65 -23.42
C GLN A 76 31.48 2.36 -23.02
N ARG A 77 31.11 3.38 -23.81
CA ARG A 77 29.72 3.84 -23.92
C ARG A 77 29.01 2.90 -24.90
N SER A 78 28.25 1.91 -24.41
CA SER A 78 27.11 1.31 -25.13
C SER A 78 26.50 0.04 -24.48
N PHE A 79 26.38 -0.07 -23.14
CA PHE A 79 25.56 -1.17 -22.55
C PHE A 79 24.68 -0.78 -21.35
N SER A 80 24.63 0.50 -20.95
CA SER A 80 23.95 0.93 -19.72
C SER A 80 22.43 1.15 -19.83
N ASN A 81 21.85 1.20 -21.04
CA ASN A 81 20.44 1.62 -21.20
C ASN A 81 19.43 0.47 -21.29
N GLN A 82 19.88 -0.79 -21.38
CA GLN A 82 18.96 -1.96 -21.41
C GLN A 82 18.74 -2.58 -20.02
N PHE A 83 19.68 -2.40 -19.07
CA PHE A 83 19.55 -2.92 -17.70
C PHE A 83 18.90 -1.94 -16.71
N SER A 84 18.79 -0.65 -17.06
CA SER A 84 18.09 0.34 -16.22
C SER A 84 16.60 0.02 -16.10
N HIS A 85 15.96 -0.49 -17.14
CA HIS A 85 14.53 -0.83 -17.13
C HIS A 85 14.20 -2.09 -16.29
N LEU A 86 15.13 -3.05 -16.18
CA LEU A 86 14.94 -4.26 -15.36
C LEU A 86 15.11 -3.97 -13.84
N ASN A 87 16.00 -3.04 -13.48
CA ASN A 87 16.17 -2.61 -12.07
C ASN A 87 14.98 -1.78 -11.55
N ILE A 88 14.29 -1.04 -12.42
CA ILE A 88 13.15 -0.19 -12.02
C ILE A 88 11.91 -1.04 -11.73
N THR A 89 11.70 -2.16 -12.43
CA THR A 89 10.57 -3.06 -12.18
C THR A 89 10.70 -3.82 -10.86
N ASP A 90 11.92 -4.15 -10.42
CA ASP A 90 12.16 -4.87 -9.17
C ASP A 90 12.01 -4.00 -7.91
N GLN A 91 12.29 -2.69 -8.00
CA GLN A 91 12.06 -1.74 -6.90
C GLN A 91 10.57 -1.49 -6.63
N GLN A 92 9.69 -1.74 -7.60
CA GLN A 92 8.25 -1.53 -7.46
C GLN A 92 7.56 -2.56 -6.55
N ASN A 93 8.24 -3.61 -6.10
CA ASN A 93 7.66 -4.65 -5.23
C ASN A 93 8.34 -4.71 -3.85
N ILE A 94 9.12 -3.70 -3.48
CA ILE A 94 9.73 -3.61 -2.15
C ILE A 94 8.76 -2.87 -1.21
N CYS A 95 8.49 -3.45 -0.05
CA CYS A 95 7.69 -2.81 0.98
C CYS A 95 8.47 -1.66 1.62
N LEU A 96 7.90 -0.44 1.65
CA LEU A 96 8.55 0.72 2.25
C LEU A 96 8.76 0.57 3.77
N SER A 97 7.90 -0.20 4.45
CA SER A 97 7.97 -0.33 5.91
C SER A 97 8.99 -1.34 6.40
N CYS A 98 9.24 -2.42 5.66
CA CYS A 98 10.12 -3.51 6.12
C CYS A 98 11.23 -3.86 5.13
N GLU A 99 11.31 -3.16 4.00
CA GLU A 99 12.32 -3.32 2.94
C GLU A 99 12.38 -4.72 2.32
N LYS A 100 11.38 -5.57 2.59
CA LYS A 100 11.27 -6.92 2.02
C LYS A 100 10.41 -6.91 0.77
N TYR A 101 10.65 -7.89 -0.10
CA TYR A 101 9.87 -8.11 -1.31
C TYR A 101 8.43 -8.53 -0.99
N ILE A 102 7.47 -8.06 -1.79
CA ILE A 102 6.04 -8.35 -1.66
C ILE A 102 5.65 -9.42 -2.69
N PHE A 103 5.35 -10.63 -2.21
CA PHE A 103 4.90 -11.74 -3.05
C PHE A 103 3.39 -11.70 -3.31
N GLU A 104 2.61 -11.34 -2.30
CA GLU A 104 1.14 -11.30 -2.34
C GLU A 104 0.61 -10.16 -1.48
N LYS A 105 -0.68 -9.81 -1.67
CA LYS A 105 -1.40 -8.77 -0.91
C LYS A 105 -0.65 -7.42 -0.89
N LYS A 106 -0.14 -7.03 -2.06
CA LYS A 106 0.50 -5.73 -2.28
C LYS A 106 -0.52 -4.60 -2.18
N VAL A 107 -0.17 -3.58 -1.42
CA VAL A 107 -0.91 -2.32 -1.37
C VAL A 107 -0.04 -1.22 -1.95
N THR A 108 -0.55 -0.51 -2.95
CA THR A 108 0.15 0.59 -3.59
C THR A 108 -0.49 1.90 -3.16
N LEU A 109 0.32 2.81 -2.61
CA LEU A 109 -0.11 4.13 -2.21
C LEU A 109 0.42 5.22 -3.16
N PHE A 110 -0.49 6.02 -3.70
CA PHE A 110 -0.21 7.19 -4.52
C PHE A 110 0.05 8.39 -3.61
N CYS A 111 1.29 8.88 -3.58
CA CYS A 111 1.71 10.01 -2.74
C CYS A 111 1.83 11.30 -3.56
N HIS A 112 1.77 12.47 -2.89
CA HIS A 112 1.58 13.79 -3.52
C HIS A 112 2.66 14.19 -4.56
N ASN A 113 3.81 13.50 -4.56
CA ASN A 113 4.94 13.76 -5.47
C ASN A 113 5.02 12.75 -6.63
N LYS A 114 3.91 12.13 -7.05
CA LYS A 114 3.84 11.08 -8.09
C LYS A 114 4.66 9.81 -7.77
N PHE A 115 5.17 9.69 -6.55
CA PHE A 115 5.80 8.46 -6.08
C PHE A 115 4.73 7.47 -5.61
N HIS A 116 4.93 6.21 -5.98
CA HIS A 116 4.12 5.10 -5.51
C HIS A 116 4.89 4.35 -4.42
N HIS A 117 4.31 4.23 -3.24
CA HIS A 117 4.89 3.45 -2.15
C HIS A 117 4.14 2.14 -1.99
N ASN A 118 4.88 1.05 -1.96
CA ASN A 118 4.32 -0.29 -1.87
C ASN A 118 4.43 -0.81 -0.45
N TYR A 119 3.43 -1.56 0.00
CA TYR A 119 3.38 -2.15 1.31
C TYR A 119 2.86 -3.58 1.23
N HIS A 120 3.34 -4.46 2.12
CA HIS A 120 2.54 -5.63 2.49
C HIS A 120 1.27 -5.14 3.20
N SER A 121 0.12 -5.77 2.94
CA SER A 121 -1.13 -5.46 3.66
C SER A 121 -0.94 -5.40 5.17
N ASN A 122 -0.21 -6.37 5.74
CA ASN A 122 0.06 -6.44 7.18
C ASN A 122 0.93 -5.28 7.70
N CYS A 123 1.93 -4.86 6.92
CA CYS A 123 2.76 -3.71 7.28
C CYS A 123 1.93 -2.43 7.29
N LEU A 124 1.11 -2.23 6.26
CA LEU A 124 0.22 -1.07 6.20
C LEU A 124 -0.83 -1.10 7.32
N ALA A 125 -1.40 -2.27 7.63
CA ALA A 125 -2.32 -2.44 8.76
C ALA A 125 -1.69 -2.03 10.09
N THR A 126 -0.42 -2.41 10.31
CA THR A 126 0.32 -2.05 11.53
C THR A 126 0.50 -0.53 11.62
N LEU A 127 0.90 0.11 10.52
CA LEU A 127 1.02 1.57 10.45
C LEU A 127 -0.32 2.28 10.72
N MET A 128 -1.40 1.85 10.08
CA MET A 128 -2.73 2.42 10.27
C MET A 128 -3.22 2.24 11.71
N LYS A 129 -2.97 1.07 12.32
CA LYS A 129 -3.32 0.82 13.72
C LYS A 129 -2.58 1.76 14.67
N GLN A 130 -1.29 2.01 14.44
CA GLN A 130 -0.51 2.97 15.22
C GLN A 130 -1.03 4.40 15.05
N GLN A 131 -1.36 4.82 13.83
CA GLN A 131 -1.91 6.15 13.58
C GLN A 131 -3.29 6.34 14.22
N LEU A 132 -4.15 5.32 14.19
CA LEU A 132 -5.45 5.34 14.88
C LEU A 132 -5.31 5.41 16.40
N ALA A 133 -4.30 4.75 16.98
CA ALA A 133 -4.03 4.83 18.42
C ALA A 133 -3.69 6.27 18.85
N ASN A 134 -3.06 7.04 17.95
CA ASN A 134 -2.77 8.46 18.14
C ASN A 134 -3.96 9.38 17.80
N GLN A 135 -5.17 8.83 17.68
CA GLN A 135 -6.39 9.56 17.33
C GLN A 135 -6.26 10.40 16.05
N CYS A 136 -5.58 9.88 15.03
CA CYS A 136 -5.45 10.60 13.77
C CYS A 136 -6.82 10.77 13.08
N ASN A 137 -6.93 11.87 12.31
CA ASN A 137 -8.06 12.15 11.43
C ASN A 137 -7.71 11.96 9.95
N ILE A 138 -6.44 11.69 9.64
CA ILE A 138 -5.94 11.42 8.30
C ILE A 138 -4.88 10.32 8.42
N PHE A 139 -4.89 9.35 7.50
CA PHE A 139 -3.79 8.40 7.39
C PHE A 139 -2.64 9.03 6.63
N GLU A 140 -1.42 8.76 7.08
CA GLU A 140 -0.20 9.24 6.44
C GLU A 140 0.67 8.06 6.03
N CYS A 141 1.28 8.16 4.86
CA CYS A 141 2.34 7.27 4.44
C CYS A 141 3.60 7.54 5.29
N LEU A 142 4.56 6.61 5.34
CA LEU A 142 5.86 6.86 5.99
C LEU A 142 6.60 8.07 5.38
N CYS A 143 6.34 8.40 4.12
CA CYS A 143 6.83 9.62 3.48
C CYS A 143 6.04 10.90 3.87
N LYS A 144 5.17 10.84 4.88
CA LYS A 144 4.29 11.91 5.38
C LYS A 144 3.26 12.43 4.37
N SER A 145 3.05 11.73 3.27
CA SER A 145 1.96 12.05 2.34
C SER A 145 0.63 11.57 2.88
N GLN A 146 -0.38 12.42 2.83
CA GLN A 146 -1.74 12.06 3.21
C GLN A 146 -2.31 11.00 2.27
N ILE A 147 -3.00 10.03 2.85
CA ILE A 147 -3.62 8.93 2.14
C ILE A 147 -5.14 9.17 2.15
N SER A 148 -5.74 9.24 0.97
CA SER A 148 -7.19 9.34 0.87
C SER A 148 -7.87 8.02 1.24
N ASN A 149 -8.98 8.07 1.98
CA ASN A 149 -9.72 6.88 2.40
C ASN A 149 -10.08 5.97 1.21
N GLY A 150 -10.55 6.58 0.11
CA GLY A 150 -10.96 5.86 -1.09
C GLY A 150 -9.82 5.12 -1.81
N GLN A 151 -8.57 5.50 -1.60
CA GLN A 151 -7.42 4.85 -2.24
C GLN A 151 -7.16 3.44 -1.69
N ILE A 152 -7.40 3.24 -0.40
CA ILE A 152 -7.25 1.92 0.24
C ILE A 152 -8.47 1.06 -0.11
N SER A 153 -9.69 1.60 0.03
CA SER A 153 -10.93 0.85 -0.25
C SER A 153 -11.02 0.37 -1.71
N ARG A 154 -10.51 1.13 -2.69
CA ARG A 154 -10.49 0.71 -4.11
C ARG A 154 -9.62 -0.53 -4.36
N GLN A 155 -8.65 -0.81 -3.50
CA GLN A 155 -7.78 -1.98 -3.64
C GLN A 155 -8.41 -3.27 -3.11
N LYS A 156 -9.63 -3.18 -2.51
CA LYS A 156 -10.44 -4.33 -2.07
C LYS A 156 -9.72 -5.27 -1.10
N ILE A 157 -8.91 -4.71 -0.21
CA ILE A 157 -8.19 -5.45 0.83
C ILE A 157 -9.03 -5.40 2.10
N ILE A 158 -9.89 -6.41 2.27
CA ILE A 158 -10.90 -6.50 3.35
C ILE A 158 -10.28 -6.25 4.74
N GLU A 159 -9.08 -6.77 4.97
CA GLU A 159 -8.34 -6.62 6.24
C GLU A 159 -8.05 -5.16 6.61
N LEU A 160 -8.01 -4.25 5.62
CA LEU A 160 -7.72 -2.83 5.82
C LEU A 160 -8.96 -1.95 5.98
N ASP A 161 -10.11 -2.40 5.48
CA ASP A 161 -11.36 -1.61 5.50
C ASP A 161 -11.83 -1.32 6.94
N VAL A 162 -11.55 -2.22 7.88
CA VAL A 162 -11.85 -2.00 9.31
C VAL A 162 -11.16 -0.74 9.83
N TYR A 163 -9.92 -0.47 9.41
CA TYR A 163 -9.17 0.72 9.82
C TYR A 163 -9.68 1.98 9.13
N ILE A 164 -10.12 1.87 7.87
CA ILE A 164 -10.76 2.99 7.16
C ILE A 164 -12.06 3.39 7.85
N ASN A 165 -12.91 2.42 8.21
CA ASN A 165 -14.15 2.69 8.92
C ASN A 165 -13.88 3.40 10.25
N ARG A 166 -12.86 2.95 11.00
CA ARG A 166 -12.47 3.60 12.25
C ARG A 166 -11.92 5.02 12.05
N LEU A 167 -11.15 5.26 10.99
CA LEU A 167 -10.71 6.60 10.64
C LEU A 167 -11.90 7.51 10.31
N MET A 168 -12.88 7.01 9.56
CA MET A 168 -14.07 7.77 9.20
C MET A 168 -14.88 8.17 10.43
N LEU A 169 -14.95 7.31 11.46
CA LEU A 169 -15.56 7.68 12.74
C LEU A 169 -14.79 8.80 13.45
N ASN A 170 -13.45 8.74 13.50
CA ASN A 170 -12.62 9.83 14.04
C ASN A 170 -12.85 11.14 13.27
N GLN A 171 -12.87 11.07 11.94
CA GLN A 171 -13.15 12.20 11.06
C GLN A 171 -14.53 12.80 11.34
N LEU A 172 -15.57 11.96 11.48
CA LEU A 172 -16.92 12.42 11.82
C LEU A 172 -16.96 13.09 13.19
N TYR A 173 -16.32 12.51 14.20
CA TYR A 173 -16.22 13.12 15.53
C TYR A 173 -15.54 14.49 15.47
N TYR A 174 -14.41 14.58 14.77
CA TYR A 174 -13.68 15.83 14.57
C TYR A 174 -14.50 16.89 13.82
N LEU A 175 -15.25 16.48 12.78
CA LEU A 175 -16.14 17.38 12.05
C LEU A 175 -17.25 17.91 12.97
N LYS A 176 -17.90 17.00 13.71
CA LYS A 176 -18.97 17.29 14.66
C LYS A 176 -18.54 18.25 15.77
N SER A 177 -17.28 18.18 16.22
CA SER A 177 -16.76 19.06 17.29
C SER A 177 -16.25 20.41 16.81
N ARG A 178 -15.76 20.50 15.55
CA ARG A 178 -15.04 21.69 15.06
C ARG A 178 -15.88 22.63 14.19
N TYR A 179 -16.94 22.12 13.55
CA TYR A 179 -17.74 22.91 12.61
C TYR A 179 -19.08 23.32 13.23
N GLU A 180 -19.25 24.61 13.51
CA GLU A 180 -20.45 25.16 14.16
C GLU A 180 -21.75 24.98 13.36
N ASN A 181 -21.63 24.81 12.04
CA ASN A 181 -22.75 24.58 11.14
C ASN A 181 -23.19 23.12 11.12
N ILE A 182 -22.47 22.21 11.78
CA ILE A 182 -22.90 20.84 12.01
C ILE A 182 -23.65 20.80 13.33
N LYS A 183 -24.93 20.46 13.28
CA LYS A 183 -25.77 20.26 14.47
C LYS A 183 -25.99 18.77 14.68
N GLN A 184 -25.91 18.36 15.95
CA GLN A 184 -26.12 16.98 16.37
C GLN A 184 -27.52 16.87 16.99
N CYS A 185 -28.08 15.66 16.97
CA CYS A 185 -29.30 15.37 17.73
C CYS A 185 -29.11 15.74 19.21
N ALA A 186 -30.17 16.25 19.84
CA ALA A 186 -30.16 16.52 21.28
C ALA A 186 -30.16 15.22 22.11
N ASN A 187 -30.69 14.12 21.55
CA ASN A 187 -30.57 12.80 22.14
C ASN A 187 -29.12 12.31 22.00
N LYS A 188 -28.45 12.09 23.14
CA LYS A 188 -27.05 11.65 23.20
C LYS A 188 -26.83 10.25 22.63
N ASP A 189 -27.87 9.43 22.61
CA ASP A 189 -27.84 8.08 22.05
C ASP A 189 -28.12 8.06 20.54
N CYS A 190 -28.38 9.22 19.94
CA CYS A 190 -28.64 9.36 18.51
C CYS A 190 -27.43 9.94 17.78
N GLU A 191 -26.85 9.15 16.85
CA GLU A 191 -25.70 9.58 16.06
C GLU A 191 -26.04 10.54 14.91
N PHE A 192 -27.34 10.79 14.69
CA PHE A 192 -27.83 11.66 13.62
C PHE A 192 -27.29 13.08 13.75
N PHE A 193 -26.85 13.63 12.63
CA PHE A 193 -26.40 15.01 12.52
C PHE A 193 -26.88 15.62 11.21
N TRP A 194 -27.02 16.94 11.19
CA TRP A 194 -27.38 17.70 9.99
C TRP A 194 -26.47 18.91 9.83
N ILE A 195 -26.34 19.33 8.57
CA ILE A 195 -25.53 20.49 8.21
C ILE A 195 -26.48 21.65 7.97
N ASN A 196 -26.47 22.63 8.86
CA ASN A 196 -27.18 23.88 8.66
C ASN A 196 -26.45 24.69 7.58
N LYS A 197 -27.08 24.84 6.41
CA LYS A 197 -26.61 25.80 5.42
C LYS A 197 -26.72 27.19 6.05
N LYS A 198 -25.60 27.93 6.13
CA LYS A 198 -25.67 29.36 6.42
C LYS A 198 -26.63 29.98 5.40
N PRO A 199 -27.63 30.76 5.82
CA PRO A 199 -28.53 31.40 4.88
C PRO A 199 -27.67 32.27 3.96
N GLN A 200 -27.54 31.87 2.69
CA GLN A 200 -27.08 32.79 1.67
C GLN A 200 -28.08 33.94 1.71
N ARG A 201 -27.60 35.17 1.90
CA ARG A 201 -28.43 36.38 1.79
C ARG A 201 -29.07 36.33 0.41
N GLN A 202 -30.31 35.84 0.33
CA GLN A 202 -31.11 36.00 -0.87
C GLN A 202 -31.29 37.51 -1.02
N VAL A 203 -30.73 38.05 -2.11
CA VAL A 203 -31.06 39.40 -2.56
C VAL A 203 -32.57 39.38 -2.77
N LYS A 204 -33.31 40.04 -1.87
CA LYS A 204 -34.77 40.12 -1.93
C LYS A 204 -35.13 40.83 -3.24
N SER A 205 -35.53 40.09 -4.27
CA SER A 205 -36.32 40.70 -5.32
C SER A 205 -37.67 41.04 -4.68
N ARG A 206 -38.08 42.30 -4.83
CA ARG A 206 -39.33 42.81 -4.27
C ARG A 206 -40.50 42.16 -5.01
N SER A 207 -41.07 41.09 -4.47
CA SER A 207 -42.40 40.62 -4.84
C SER A 207 -43.35 40.83 -3.67
N ASN A 208 -44.34 41.71 -3.88
CA ASN A 208 -45.43 41.95 -2.95
C ASN A 208 -46.46 40.83 -3.10
N SER A 209 -46.33 39.76 -2.32
CA SER A 209 -47.41 38.78 -2.17
C SER A 209 -47.35 38.19 -0.75
N PRO A 210 -48.38 38.37 0.09
CA PRO A 210 -48.36 37.90 1.47
C PRO A 210 -48.81 36.43 1.51
N VAL A 211 -47.91 35.51 1.18
CA VAL A 211 -48.15 34.10 1.49
C VAL A 211 -47.56 33.83 2.88
N LYS A 212 -48.40 33.95 3.92
CA LYS A 212 -48.11 33.37 5.25
C LYS A 212 -48.09 31.84 5.10
N THR A 213 -46.99 31.30 4.59
CA THR A 213 -46.62 29.92 4.89
C THR A 213 -46.08 29.96 6.30
N TYR A 214 -46.82 29.37 7.25
CA TYR A 214 -46.24 28.90 8.50
C TYR A 214 -45.24 27.81 8.14
N LYS A 215 -44.06 28.21 7.66
CA LYS A 215 -42.91 27.34 7.56
C LYS A 215 -42.53 27.10 9.01
N ILE A 216 -43.10 26.05 9.58
CA ILE A 216 -42.62 25.49 10.85
C ILE A 216 -41.18 25.08 10.54
N THR A 217 -40.26 26.01 10.77
CA THR A 217 -38.83 25.73 10.76
C THR A 217 -38.60 24.90 12.00
N TYR A 218 -38.81 23.59 11.87
CA TYR A 218 -38.28 22.63 12.83
C TYR A 218 -36.75 22.72 12.74
N THR A 219 -36.17 23.73 13.38
CA THR A 219 -34.73 24.02 13.34
C THR A 219 -33.90 22.90 13.96
N ASN A 220 -34.54 21.96 14.67
CA ASN A 220 -33.92 20.84 15.37
C ASN A 220 -34.69 19.51 15.15
N TYR A 221 -35.15 19.21 13.94
CA TYR A 221 -35.79 17.93 13.66
C TYR A 221 -34.75 16.82 13.43
N CYS A 222 -34.67 15.88 14.37
CA CYS A 222 -34.02 14.60 14.13
C CYS A 222 -35.07 13.61 13.56
N PRO A 223 -34.88 13.08 12.34
CA PRO A 223 -35.81 12.13 11.74
C PRO A 223 -35.86 10.80 12.50
N ASP A 224 -34.78 10.44 13.20
CA ASP A 224 -34.64 9.16 13.90
C ASP A 224 -35.22 9.22 15.32
N CYS A 225 -35.26 10.42 15.93
CA CYS A 225 -35.77 10.64 17.29
C CYS A 225 -37.10 11.40 17.29
N ARG A 226 -37.95 11.18 16.28
CA ARG A 226 -39.30 11.79 16.20
C ARG A 226 -39.94 11.81 17.61
N PHE A 227 -40.14 13.02 18.15
CA PHE A 227 -40.76 13.32 19.45
C PHE A 227 -39.88 13.18 20.70
N LEU A 228 -38.94 14.11 20.87
CA LEU A 228 -38.54 14.60 22.21
C LEU A 228 -38.83 16.09 22.31
#